data_AF-A0AAC8Q9U3-F1
#
_entry.id   AF-A0AAC8Q9U3-F1
#
_cell.length_a   1.000
_cell.length_b   1.000
_cell.length_c   1.000
_cell.angle_alpha   90.00
_cell.angle_beta   90.00
_cell.angle_gamma   90.00
#
_symmetry.space_group_name_H-M   'P 1'
#
loop_
_entity.id
_entity.type
_entity.pdbx_description
1 polymer ?
#
loop_
_entity_poly.entity_id
_entity_poly.type
_entity_poly.pdbx_seq_one_letter_code
_entity_poly.pdbx_strand_id
1 'polypeptide(L)'
;MSVDNPQKPVVLMLGAFEPTIWTIQATPGTTILAVLASGRHRQVVTGLDATIPVAIHTYENKSPCGFFVVDEDRLKELNPMAQKFFGRNVDTVHPAYNGVVTMGSAQGTPSQWVGRGDAPANSYFVKPVPQPGELVEANLDEAIRKGQLRRANLGDKNQWEAEMAKRAPKLGLSPDAVKLRFLRANSVGSLADAYVVLGPMTFPAGLYGARSAVFFVPKGTERPRGNPGHSTIYDFNDMSCTGTGCM
;
A
#
# COMPACT_ATOMS: atom_id res chain seq x y z
N MET A 1 -6.78 -1.36 -19.76
CA MET A 1 -7.47 -2.66 -19.68
C MET A 1 -8.12 -2.94 -21.01
N SER A 2 -7.98 -4.16 -21.49
CA SER A 2 -8.43 -4.60 -22.81
C SER A 2 -9.37 -5.79 -22.67
N VAL A 3 -10.56 -5.70 -23.27
CA VAL A 3 -11.64 -6.69 -23.14
C VAL A 3 -12.02 -7.25 -24.51
N ASP A 4 -11.80 -8.54 -24.69
CA ASP A 4 -12.16 -9.27 -25.91
C ASP A 4 -13.14 -10.39 -25.60
N ASN A 5 -14.44 -10.11 -25.76
CA ASN A 5 -15.49 -11.11 -25.61
C ASN A 5 -16.67 -10.84 -26.55
N PRO A 6 -16.48 -10.96 -27.88
CA PRO A 6 -17.50 -10.61 -28.86
C PRO A 6 -18.73 -11.52 -28.84
N GLN A 7 -18.64 -12.66 -28.14
CA GLN A 7 -19.68 -13.68 -28.13
C GLN A 7 -20.67 -13.52 -26.97
N LYS A 8 -20.27 -12.86 -25.88
CA LYS A 8 -21.06 -12.77 -24.66
C LYS A 8 -20.89 -11.40 -23.98
N PRO A 9 -21.99 -10.77 -23.53
CA PRO A 9 -21.89 -9.57 -22.73
C PRO A 9 -21.10 -9.80 -21.43
N VAL A 10 -20.36 -8.80 -20.99
CA VAL A 10 -19.54 -8.85 -19.78
C VAL A 10 -19.91 -7.77 -18.77
N VAL A 11 -19.77 -8.10 -17.50
CA VAL A 11 -19.80 -7.16 -16.38
C VAL A 11 -18.42 -7.16 -15.76
N LEU A 12 -17.87 -5.99 -15.46
CA LEU A 12 -16.52 -5.85 -14.93
C LEU A 12 -16.55 -5.54 -13.44
N MET A 13 -15.77 -6.28 -12.65
CA MET A 13 -15.44 -5.95 -11.27
C MET A 13 -13.96 -5.59 -11.19
N LEU A 14 -13.67 -4.33 -10.92
CA LEU A 14 -12.32 -3.76 -10.92
C LEU A 14 -11.92 -3.43 -9.48
N GLY A 15 -10.76 -3.91 -9.04
CA GLY A 15 -10.30 -3.70 -7.67
C GLY A 15 -8.82 -3.37 -7.61
N ALA A 16 -8.46 -2.27 -6.98
CA ALA A 16 -7.07 -1.91 -6.70
C ALA A 16 -6.94 -1.30 -5.30
N PHE A 17 -5.79 -1.49 -4.65
CA PHE A 17 -5.54 -0.86 -3.37
C PHE A 17 -5.34 0.66 -3.52
N GLU A 18 -4.41 1.04 -4.40
CA GLU A 18 -3.95 2.40 -4.65
C GLU A 18 -4.90 3.21 -5.57
N PRO A 19 -4.77 4.57 -5.60
CA PRO A 19 -5.50 5.38 -6.55
C PRO A 19 -5.28 4.90 -7.99
N THR A 20 -6.35 4.53 -8.70
CA THR A 20 -6.24 3.86 -10.01
C THR A 20 -7.22 4.45 -11.02
N ILE A 21 -6.73 4.69 -12.23
CA ILE A 21 -7.54 5.07 -13.40
C ILE A 21 -7.62 3.85 -14.33
N TRP A 22 -8.83 3.31 -14.47
CA TRP A 22 -9.14 2.18 -15.34
C TRP A 22 -9.54 2.69 -16.72
N THR A 23 -8.59 2.74 -17.65
CA THR A 23 -8.89 3.01 -19.07
C THR A 23 -9.30 1.72 -19.74
N ILE A 24 -10.57 1.62 -20.12
CA ILE A 24 -11.15 0.41 -20.71
C ILE A 24 -11.22 0.55 -22.23
N GLN A 25 -10.83 -0.51 -22.92
CA GLN A 25 -11.00 -0.66 -24.36
C GLN A 25 -11.54 -2.04 -24.64
N ALA A 26 -12.35 -2.16 -25.68
CA ALA A 26 -12.97 -3.42 -26.07
C ALA A 26 -12.80 -3.68 -27.58
N THR A 27 -12.80 -4.95 -27.97
CA THR A 27 -12.85 -5.33 -29.40
C THR A 27 -14.25 -5.08 -29.98
N PRO A 28 -14.38 -4.79 -31.29
CA PRO A 28 -15.67 -4.71 -31.95
C PRO A 28 -16.52 -5.95 -31.68
N GLY A 29 -17.79 -5.76 -31.34
CA GLY A 29 -18.71 -6.84 -30.98
C GLY A 29 -18.71 -7.22 -29.48
N THR A 30 -17.69 -6.81 -28.71
CA THR A 30 -17.71 -6.98 -27.25
C THR A 30 -18.70 -6.00 -26.62
N THR A 31 -19.64 -6.53 -25.83
CA THR A 31 -20.64 -5.73 -25.11
C THR A 31 -20.31 -5.69 -23.62
N ILE A 32 -20.03 -4.50 -23.07
CA ILE A 32 -19.87 -4.28 -21.64
C ILE A 32 -21.19 -3.76 -21.07
N LEU A 33 -21.77 -4.46 -20.10
CA LEU A 33 -23.08 -4.14 -19.52
C LEU A 33 -23.01 -3.22 -18.30
N ALA A 34 -21.96 -3.36 -17.48
CA ALA A 34 -21.78 -2.58 -16.27
C ALA A 34 -20.34 -2.69 -15.76
N VAL A 35 -19.90 -1.69 -14.99
CA VAL A 35 -18.63 -1.71 -14.29
C VAL A 35 -18.83 -1.37 -12.82
N LEU A 36 -18.33 -2.24 -11.94
CA LEU A 36 -18.18 -1.99 -10.52
C LEU A 36 -16.70 -1.83 -10.19
N ALA A 37 -16.27 -0.60 -9.92
CA ALA A 37 -14.91 -0.30 -9.52
C ALA A 37 -14.82 -0.08 -8.00
N SER A 38 -13.76 -0.60 -7.40
CA SER A 38 -13.58 -0.59 -5.95
C SER A 38 -12.12 -0.51 -5.56
N GLY A 39 -11.87 -0.06 -4.33
CA GLY A 39 -10.53 0.02 -3.79
C GLY A 39 -10.45 0.65 -2.42
N ARG A 40 -9.23 0.71 -1.87
CA ARG A 40 -9.01 1.48 -0.64
C ARG A 40 -9.07 2.98 -0.95
N HIS A 41 -8.35 3.37 -2.00
CA HIS A 41 -8.23 4.75 -2.44
C HIS A 41 -9.09 5.05 -3.69
N ARG A 42 -9.14 6.33 -4.09
CA ARG A 42 -9.92 6.83 -5.24
C ARG A 42 -9.76 5.97 -6.51
N GLN A 43 -10.90 5.57 -7.09
CA GLN A 43 -10.96 4.87 -8.37
C GLN A 43 -11.60 5.77 -9.42
N VAL A 44 -11.16 5.66 -10.66
CA VAL A 44 -11.74 6.33 -11.84
C VAL A 44 -11.87 5.32 -12.96
N VAL A 45 -12.95 5.36 -13.73
CA VAL A 45 -13.17 4.52 -14.91
C VAL A 45 -13.34 5.42 -16.13
N THR A 46 -12.67 5.08 -17.23
CA THR A 46 -12.73 5.82 -18.50
C THR A 46 -12.80 4.85 -19.69
N GLY A 47 -13.08 5.37 -20.89
CA GLY A 47 -13.12 4.56 -22.11
C GLY A 47 -14.39 3.72 -22.28
N LEU A 48 -15.44 4.03 -21.51
CA LEU A 48 -16.80 3.49 -21.66
C LEU A 48 -17.79 4.51 -22.21
N ASP A 49 -18.73 4.02 -23.01
CA ASP A 49 -19.88 4.80 -23.47
C ASP A 49 -20.69 5.29 -22.26
N ALA A 50 -21.22 6.51 -22.33
CA ALA A 50 -21.96 7.14 -21.22
C ALA A 50 -23.23 6.38 -20.81
N THR A 51 -23.73 5.49 -21.68
CA THR A 51 -24.88 4.62 -21.38
C THR A 51 -24.53 3.43 -20.49
N ILE A 52 -23.25 3.09 -20.32
CA ILE A 52 -22.81 1.96 -19.51
C ILE A 52 -22.78 2.38 -18.03
N PRO A 53 -23.57 1.76 -17.14
CA PRO A 53 -23.57 2.10 -15.73
C PRO A 53 -22.22 1.78 -15.08
N VAL A 54 -21.69 2.76 -14.36
CA VAL A 54 -20.47 2.65 -13.56
C VAL A 54 -20.80 2.95 -12.10
N ALA A 55 -20.48 2.01 -11.21
CA ALA A 55 -20.57 2.19 -9.76
C ALA A 55 -19.16 2.19 -9.16
N ILE A 56 -18.86 3.15 -8.29
CA ILE A 56 -17.56 3.29 -7.62
C ILE A 56 -17.74 3.21 -6.11
N HIS A 57 -17.13 2.21 -5.48
CA HIS A 57 -17.24 1.94 -4.05
C HIS A 57 -15.85 1.85 -3.42
N THR A 58 -15.44 2.85 -2.66
CA THR A 58 -14.11 2.86 -2.00
C THR A 58 -14.22 2.95 -0.49
N TYR A 59 -13.15 2.53 0.19
CA TYR A 59 -13.01 2.73 1.63
C TYR A 59 -13.04 4.22 2.01
N GLU A 60 -12.28 5.06 1.29
CA GLU A 60 -12.22 6.51 1.54
C GLU A 60 -13.57 7.21 1.40
N ASN A 61 -14.40 6.78 0.44
CA ASN A 61 -15.75 7.31 0.26
C ASN A 61 -16.76 6.78 1.30
N LYS A 62 -16.32 5.95 2.26
CA LYS A 62 -17.17 5.30 3.28
C LYS A 62 -18.41 4.67 2.67
N SER A 63 -18.21 3.96 1.56
CA SER A 63 -19.29 3.33 0.82
C SER A 63 -20.17 2.44 1.73
N PRO A 64 -21.49 2.67 1.81
CA PRO A 64 -22.38 1.87 2.66
C PRO A 64 -22.49 0.43 2.18
N CYS A 65 -22.13 0.16 0.92
CA CYS A 65 -22.14 -1.17 0.36
C CYS A 65 -20.85 -1.95 0.62
N GLY A 66 -19.87 -1.35 1.31
CA GLY A 66 -18.52 -1.89 1.48
C GLY A 66 -17.62 -1.55 0.30
N PHE A 67 -16.42 -2.14 0.32
CA PHE A 67 -15.43 -2.09 -0.76
C PHE A 67 -14.70 -3.44 -0.80
N PHE A 68 -14.15 -3.77 -1.96
CA PHE A 68 -13.23 -4.88 -2.19
C PHE A 68 -11.95 -4.41 -2.89
N VAL A 69 -10.92 -5.25 -2.82
CA VAL A 69 -9.70 -5.17 -3.64
C VAL A 69 -9.56 -6.52 -4.35
N VAL A 70 -9.05 -6.52 -5.58
CA VAL A 70 -8.71 -7.76 -6.29
C VAL A 70 -7.24 -8.02 -6.02
N ASP A 71 -6.97 -8.90 -5.07
CA ASP A 71 -5.64 -9.41 -4.74
C ASP A 71 -5.71 -10.92 -4.46
N GLU A 72 -4.57 -11.61 -4.56
CA GLU A 72 -4.51 -13.08 -4.45
C GLU A 72 -4.97 -13.58 -3.06
N ASP A 73 -4.77 -12.77 -2.01
CA ASP A 73 -5.08 -13.13 -0.63
C ASP A 73 -6.55 -12.88 -0.24
N ARG A 74 -7.30 -12.09 -1.04
CA ARG A 74 -8.68 -11.65 -0.73
C ARG A 74 -9.71 -12.07 -1.76
N LEU A 75 -9.40 -13.01 -2.65
CA LEU A 75 -10.34 -13.53 -3.66
C LEU A 75 -11.67 -14.03 -3.07
N LYS A 76 -11.66 -14.53 -1.84
CA LYS A 76 -12.86 -14.98 -1.11
C LYS A 76 -13.91 -13.87 -0.91
N GLU A 77 -13.51 -12.60 -0.96
CA GLU A 77 -14.39 -11.45 -0.77
C GLU A 77 -15.14 -11.07 -2.05
N LEU A 78 -14.71 -11.57 -3.21
CA LEU A 78 -15.27 -11.17 -4.51
C LEU A 78 -16.67 -11.72 -4.74
N ASN A 79 -16.93 -13.00 -4.42
CA ASN A 79 -18.24 -13.61 -4.63
C ASN A 79 -19.34 -12.98 -3.78
N PRO A 80 -19.15 -12.70 -2.47
CA PRO A 80 -20.13 -11.94 -1.69
C PRO A 80 -20.50 -10.59 -2.31
N MET A 81 -19.51 -9.86 -2.83
CA MET A 81 -19.74 -8.58 -3.51
C MET A 81 -20.46 -8.77 -4.86
N ALA A 82 -20.03 -9.74 -5.67
CA ALA A 82 -20.64 -10.05 -6.95
C ALA A 82 -22.12 -10.45 -6.80
N GLN A 83 -22.43 -11.26 -5.78
CA GLN A 83 -23.80 -11.65 -5.44
C GLN A 83 -24.65 -10.44 -5.05
N LYS A 84 -24.11 -9.54 -4.23
CA LYS A 84 -24.83 -8.34 -3.79
C LYS A 84 -25.21 -7.40 -4.92
N PHE A 85 -24.34 -7.22 -5.91
CA PHE A 85 -24.57 -6.26 -7.01
C PHE A 85 -25.19 -6.90 -8.26
N PHE A 86 -24.89 -8.16 -8.54
CA PHE A 86 -25.22 -8.82 -9.80
C PHE A 86 -25.98 -10.13 -9.64
N GLY A 87 -26.20 -10.61 -8.41
CA GLY A 87 -26.90 -11.87 -8.14
C GLY A 87 -26.18 -13.11 -8.68
N ARG A 88 -24.87 -13.02 -8.94
CA ARG A 88 -24.06 -14.11 -9.47
C ARG A 88 -22.62 -14.06 -8.97
N ASN A 89 -21.94 -15.19 -9.03
CA ASN A 89 -20.52 -15.28 -8.71
C ASN A 89 -19.65 -14.72 -9.85
N VAL A 90 -18.40 -14.44 -9.52
CA VAL A 90 -17.37 -14.08 -10.51
C VAL A 90 -17.04 -15.32 -11.34
N ASP A 91 -17.01 -15.16 -12.66
CA ASP A 91 -16.66 -16.25 -13.59
C ASP A 91 -15.14 -16.48 -13.62
N THR A 92 -14.37 -15.40 -13.77
CA THR A 92 -12.90 -15.44 -13.89
C THR A 92 -12.29 -14.20 -13.25
N VAL A 93 -11.11 -14.35 -12.65
CA VAL A 93 -10.30 -13.24 -12.13
C VAL A 93 -9.06 -13.06 -13.01
N HIS A 94 -8.78 -11.81 -13.40
CA HIS A 94 -7.63 -11.45 -14.22
C HIS A 94 -6.73 -10.47 -13.45
N PRO A 95 -5.61 -10.93 -12.86
CA PRO A 95 -4.68 -10.03 -12.19
C PRO A 95 -4.01 -9.09 -13.19
N ALA A 96 -3.69 -7.88 -12.73
CA ALA A 96 -2.95 -6.91 -13.52
C ALA A 96 -1.46 -7.19 -13.46
N TYR A 97 -0.79 -7.12 -14.62
CA TYR A 97 0.67 -7.20 -14.72
C TYR A 97 1.18 -5.93 -15.40
N ASN A 98 2.11 -5.21 -14.76
CA ASN A 98 2.66 -3.94 -15.26
C ASN A 98 1.59 -2.92 -15.66
N GLY A 99 0.50 -2.82 -14.89
CA GLY A 99 -0.62 -1.91 -15.16
C GLY A 99 -1.52 -2.33 -16.33
N VAL A 100 -1.32 -3.53 -16.89
CA VAL A 100 -2.11 -4.06 -17.98
C VAL A 100 -2.97 -5.22 -17.50
N VAL A 101 -4.24 -5.19 -17.89
CA VAL A 101 -5.19 -6.29 -17.75
C VAL A 101 -5.75 -6.58 -19.12
N THR A 102 -5.64 -7.82 -19.56
CA THR A 102 -6.23 -8.32 -20.81
C THR A 102 -7.15 -9.48 -20.48
N MET A 103 -8.42 -9.35 -20.89
CA MET A 103 -9.41 -10.41 -20.74
C MET A 103 -9.83 -10.93 -22.11
N GLY A 104 -9.93 -12.25 -22.24
CA GLY A 104 -10.34 -12.91 -23.47
C GLY A 104 -9.20 -13.44 -24.33
N SER A 105 -9.56 -13.82 -25.56
CA SER A 105 -8.73 -14.55 -26.52
C SER A 105 -7.64 -13.72 -27.19
N ALA A 106 -7.73 -12.39 -27.17
CA ALA A 106 -6.77 -11.48 -27.81
C ALA A 106 -5.38 -11.39 -27.11
N GLN A 107 -4.95 -12.39 -26.35
CA GLN A 107 -3.60 -12.44 -25.81
C GLN A 107 -2.57 -12.57 -26.95
N GLY A 108 -1.95 -11.44 -27.34
CA GLY A 108 -0.84 -11.39 -28.29
C GLY A 108 -1.21 -11.17 -29.75
N THR A 109 -2.48 -10.94 -30.10
CA THR A 109 -2.91 -10.63 -31.47
C THR A 109 -3.26 -9.16 -31.62
N PRO A 110 -2.77 -8.44 -32.67
CA PRO A 110 -3.18 -7.07 -32.95
C PRO A 110 -4.71 -7.02 -33.14
N SER A 111 -5.40 -6.45 -32.15
CA SER A 111 -6.85 -6.26 -32.19
C SER A 111 -7.16 -4.78 -32.35
N GLN A 112 -8.23 -4.47 -33.08
CA GLN A 112 -8.73 -3.09 -33.14
C GLN A 112 -9.39 -2.75 -31.80
N TRP A 113 -8.63 -2.17 -30.88
CA TRP A 113 -9.13 -1.75 -29.58
C TRP A 113 -9.91 -0.44 -29.70
N VAL A 114 -11.18 -0.45 -29.30
CA VAL A 114 -12.02 0.74 -29.30
C VAL A 114 -12.32 1.12 -27.85
N GLY A 115 -11.89 2.31 -27.44
CA GLY A 115 -12.40 2.99 -26.26
C GLY A 115 -13.41 4.05 -26.72
N ARG A 116 -14.58 4.10 -26.11
CA ARG A 116 -15.56 5.18 -26.34
C ARG A 116 -15.65 5.92 -25.02
N GLY A 117 -15.29 7.18 -24.93
CA GLY A 117 -15.29 7.90 -23.66
C GLY A 117 -14.71 9.29 -23.83
N ASP A 118 -15.27 10.23 -23.10
CA ASP A 118 -15.17 11.68 -23.29
C ASP A 118 -14.00 12.32 -22.54
N ALA A 119 -13.45 11.67 -21.50
CA ALA A 119 -12.32 12.19 -20.74
C ALA A 119 -11.08 11.27 -20.83
N PRO A 120 -9.95 11.73 -21.40
CA PRO A 120 -8.70 10.97 -21.39
C PRO A 120 -8.15 10.81 -19.97
N ALA A 121 -7.41 9.72 -19.70
CA ALA A 121 -6.90 9.41 -18.36
C ALA A 121 -6.11 10.57 -17.71
N ASN A 122 -5.34 11.32 -18.51
CA ASN A 122 -4.55 12.46 -18.05
C ASN A 122 -5.40 13.62 -17.49
N SER A 123 -6.67 13.73 -17.86
CA SER A 123 -7.58 14.75 -17.31
C SER A 123 -7.90 14.52 -15.82
N TYR A 124 -7.71 13.29 -15.34
CA TYR A 124 -7.92 12.92 -13.95
C TYR A 124 -6.64 13.02 -13.11
N PHE A 125 -5.50 13.33 -13.75
CA PHE A 125 -4.27 13.55 -13.02
C PHE A 125 -4.41 14.86 -12.25
N VAL A 126 -4.47 14.73 -10.93
CA VAL A 126 -4.33 15.89 -10.06
C VAL A 126 -2.89 16.34 -10.17
N LYS A 127 -2.64 17.65 -10.35
CA LYS A 127 -1.28 18.21 -10.29
C LYS A 127 -0.56 17.61 -9.07
N PRO A 128 0.70 17.16 -9.20
CA PRO A 128 1.41 16.58 -8.09
C PRO A 128 1.49 17.60 -6.96
N VAL A 129 0.64 17.39 -5.95
CA VAL A 129 0.94 17.83 -4.60
C VAL A 129 2.17 17.01 -4.22
N PRO A 130 3.26 17.60 -3.69
CA PRO A 130 4.43 16.85 -3.28
C PRO A 130 3.99 15.61 -2.54
N GLN A 131 4.36 14.43 -3.04
CA GLN A 131 3.83 13.21 -2.45
C GLN A 131 4.24 13.20 -0.98
N PRO A 132 3.37 12.78 -0.05
CA PRO A 132 3.76 12.66 1.35
C PRO A 132 5.10 11.92 1.52
N GLY A 133 5.41 10.94 0.66
CA GLY A 133 6.70 10.24 0.63
C GLY A 133 7.91 11.07 0.21
N GLU A 134 7.78 11.95 -0.78
CA GLU A 134 8.86 12.88 -1.19
C GLU A 134 9.13 13.90 -0.08
N LEU A 135 8.08 14.36 0.61
CA LEU A 135 8.22 15.21 1.80
C LEU A 135 8.86 14.45 2.96
N VAL A 136 8.51 13.17 3.19
CA VAL A 136 9.12 12.33 4.24
C VAL A 136 10.62 12.17 3.99
N GLU A 137 11.02 11.77 2.79
CA GLU A 137 12.45 11.58 2.45
C GLU A 137 13.22 12.89 2.55
N ALA A 138 12.69 13.98 1.97
CA ALA A 138 13.30 15.30 2.08
C ALA A 138 13.45 15.75 3.54
N ASN A 139 12.47 15.46 4.41
CA ASN A 139 12.50 15.80 5.82
C ASN A 139 13.48 14.92 6.62
N LEU A 140 13.63 13.64 6.29
CA LEU A 140 14.62 12.76 6.90
C LEU A 140 16.04 13.14 6.48
N ASP A 141 16.25 13.45 5.20
CA ASP A 141 17.54 13.92 4.69
C ASP A 141 17.90 15.32 5.24
N GLU A 142 16.91 16.19 5.44
CA GLU A 142 17.11 17.45 6.15
C GLU A 142 17.53 17.22 7.61
N ALA A 143 16.90 16.27 8.32
CA ALA A 143 17.29 15.92 9.68
C ALA A 143 18.71 15.32 9.74
N ILE A 144 19.14 14.59 8.71
CA ILE A 144 20.53 14.15 8.57
C ILE A 144 21.46 15.36 8.34
N ARG A 145 21.11 16.26 7.41
CA ARG A 145 21.92 17.45 7.11
C ARG A 145 22.05 18.38 8.32
N LYS A 146 21.02 18.48 9.16
CA LYS A 146 21.03 19.23 10.43
C LYS A 146 21.78 18.51 11.57
N GLY A 147 22.26 17.29 11.34
CA GLY A 147 22.92 16.47 12.37
C GLY A 147 21.99 15.97 13.47
N GLN A 148 20.67 15.98 13.23
CA GLN A 148 19.67 15.45 14.17
C GLN A 148 19.52 13.93 14.03
N LEU A 149 19.80 13.40 12.84
CA LEU A 149 19.84 11.98 12.53
C LEU A 149 21.18 11.59 11.90
N ARG A 150 21.54 10.32 12.04
CA ARG A 150 22.43 9.62 11.09
C ARG A 150 21.81 8.31 10.66
N ARG A 151 22.23 7.77 9.52
CA ARG A 151 21.89 6.39 9.14
C ARG A 151 22.42 5.44 10.22
N ALA A 152 21.59 4.46 10.58
CA ALA A 152 21.99 3.38 11.46
C ALA A 152 22.87 2.40 10.70
N ASN A 153 23.73 1.71 11.45
CA ASN A 153 24.55 0.62 10.94
C ASN A 153 24.24 -0.67 11.71
N LEU A 154 24.88 -1.76 11.30
CA LEU A 154 24.75 -3.06 11.97
C LEU A 154 25.14 -3.01 13.45
N GLY A 155 26.09 -2.15 13.83
CA GLY A 155 26.51 -1.96 15.22
C GLY A 155 25.38 -1.45 16.11
N ASP A 156 24.59 -0.48 15.63
CA ASP A 156 23.45 0.08 16.39
C ASP A 156 22.40 -1.00 16.69
N LYS A 157 22.09 -1.82 15.69
CA LYS A 157 21.20 -2.97 15.81
C LYS A 157 21.76 -4.01 16.79
N ASN A 158 23.01 -4.42 16.59
CA ASN A 158 23.64 -5.45 17.44
C ASN A 158 23.73 -5.00 18.90
N GLN A 159 23.94 -3.70 19.13
CA GLN A 159 23.97 -3.13 20.47
C GLN A 159 22.59 -3.23 21.15
N TRP A 160 21.52 -2.91 20.44
CA TRP A 160 20.16 -3.07 20.97
C TRP A 160 19.86 -4.54 21.31
N GLU A 161 20.20 -5.47 20.42
CA GLU A 161 20.02 -6.92 20.63
C GLU A 161 20.79 -7.40 21.87
N ALA A 162 22.05 -6.98 22.02
CA ALA A 162 22.88 -7.34 23.16
C ALA A 162 22.32 -6.82 24.50
N GLU A 163 21.83 -5.57 24.54
CA GLU A 163 21.22 -4.99 25.74
C GLU A 163 19.88 -5.68 26.10
N MET A 164 19.07 -6.03 25.10
CA MET A 164 17.82 -6.77 25.32
C MET A 164 18.08 -8.21 25.77
N ALA A 165 19.10 -8.88 25.25
CA ALA A 165 19.50 -10.22 25.69
C ALA A 165 19.91 -10.24 27.17
N LYS A 166 20.59 -9.19 27.67
CA LYS A 166 20.91 -9.03 29.10
C LYS A 166 19.66 -8.87 29.97
N ARG A 167 18.59 -8.27 29.44
CA ARG A 167 17.33 -8.03 30.16
C ARG A 167 16.35 -9.20 30.08
N ALA A 168 16.46 -10.04 29.06
CA ALA A 168 15.54 -11.14 28.80
C ALA A 168 15.27 -12.05 30.01
N PRO A 169 16.27 -12.48 30.81
CA PRO A 169 16.01 -13.31 31.98
C PRO A 169 15.14 -12.62 33.03
N LYS A 170 15.32 -11.30 33.20
CA LYS A 170 14.53 -10.47 34.15
C LYS A 170 13.10 -10.24 33.68
N LEU A 171 12.84 -10.38 32.39
CA LEU A 171 11.52 -10.28 31.77
C LEU A 171 10.85 -11.66 31.59
N GLY A 172 11.48 -12.74 32.06
CA GLY A 172 11.00 -14.12 31.85
C GLY A 172 11.02 -14.57 30.38
N LEU A 173 11.81 -13.90 29.54
CA LEU A 173 11.95 -14.23 28.12
C LEU A 173 13.13 -15.19 27.92
N SER A 174 12.93 -16.24 27.13
CA SER A 174 14.03 -17.11 26.70
C SER A 174 14.91 -16.39 25.67
N PRO A 175 16.21 -16.74 25.54
CA PRO A 175 17.08 -16.20 24.49
C PRO A 175 16.49 -16.38 23.08
N ASP A 176 15.76 -17.47 22.83
CA ASP A 176 15.08 -17.74 21.56
C ASP A 176 13.86 -16.85 21.35
N ALA A 177 13.09 -16.53 22.40
CA ALA A 177 11.98 -15.59 22.33
C ALA A 177 12.46 -14.17 21.99
N VAL A 178 13.62 -13.78 22.51
CA VAL A 178 14.29 -12.51 22.16
C VAL A 178 14.67 -12.53 20.68
N LYS A 179 15.33 -13.60 20.22
CA LYS A 179 15.76 -13.76 18.83
C LYS A 179 14.57 -13.78 17.85
N LEU A 180 13.46 -14.43 18.19
CA LEU A 180 12.24 -14.45 17.37
C LEU A 180 11.55 -13.08 17.26
N ARG A 181 11.49 -12.32 18.37
CA ARG A 181 11.00 -10.93 18.34
C ARG A 181 11.82 -10.06 17.40
N PHE A 182 13.14 -10.24 17.38
CA PHE A 182 14.02 -9.50 16.48
C PHE A 182 13.99 -9.97 15.02
N LEU A 183 13.83 -11.27 14.76
CA LEU A 183 13.61 -11.78 13.41
C LEU A 183 12.30 -11.24 12.81
N ARG A 184 11.24 -11.08 13.63
CA ARG A 184 9.99 -10.42 13.22
C ARG A 184 10.14 -8.92 13.08
N ALA A 185 10.89 -8.25 13.95
CA ALA A 185 11.17 -6.83 13.78
C ALA A 185 12.00 -6.53 12.51
N ASN A 186 12.91 -7.43 12.12
CA ASN A 186 13.64 -7.39 10.85
C ASN A 186 12.74 -7.60 9.62
N SER A 187 11.51 -8.08 9.78
CA SER A 187 10.56 -8.20 8.68
C SER A 187 9.77 -6.89 8.42
N VAL A 188 9.87 -5.91 9.33
CA VAL A 188 9.09 -4.65 9.28
C VAL A 188 9.97 -3.43 8.92
N GLY A 189 11.30 -3.55 8.93
CA GLY A 189 12.19 -2.46 8.48
C GLY A 189 13.58 -2.96 8.09
N SER A 190 14.01 -2.63 6.86
CA SER A 190 15.39 -2.82 6.41
C SER A 190 16.32 -1.85 7.14
N LEU A 191 17.58 -2.21 7.36
CA LEU A 191 18.62 -1.26 7.80
C LEU A 191 18.74 -0.05 6.85
N ALA A 192 18.27 -0.19 5.61
CA ALA A 192 18.16 0.92 4.67
C ALA A 192 17.37 2.10 5.23
N ASP A 193 16.31 1.84 6.01
CA ASP A 193 15.39 2.85 6.54
C ASP A 193 15.53 3.05 8.05
N ALA A 194 16.73 2.76 8.58
CA ALA A 194 17.05 2.86 9.99
C ALA A 194 17.96 4.07 10.28
N TYR A 195 17.68 4.75 11.39
CA TYR A 195 18.34 5.98 11.80
C TYR A 195 18.65 5.98 13.30
N VAL A 196 19.70 6.71 13.68
CA VAL A 196 20.04 6.99 15.07
C VAL A 196 19.77 8.46 15.36
N VAL A 197 19.03 8.71 16.44
CA VAL A 197 18.71 10.06 16.90
C VAL A 197 19.92 10.65 17.62
N LEU A 198 20.39 11.80 17.14
CA LEU A 198 21.57 12.49 17.65
C LEU A 198 21.22 13.75 18.45
N GLY A 199 20.00 14.27 18.29
CA GLY A 199 19.56 15.45 19.02
C GLY A 199 18.05 15.71 18.91
N PRO A 200 17.55 16.77 19.57
CA PRO A 200 16.13 17.08 19.60
C PRO A 200 15.53 17.28 18.21
N MET A 201 14.44 16.57 17.92
CA MET A 201 13.70 16.68 16.68
C MET A 201 12.22 16.27 16.84
N THR A 202 11.43 16.50 15.80
CA THR A 202 10.04 16.01 15.68
C THR A 202 9.99 14.98 14.56
N PHE A 203 9.21 13.91 14.73
CA PHE A 203 9.00 12.93 13.66
C PHE A 203 8.44 13.62 12.42
N PRO A 204 9.01 13.38 11.22
CA PRO A 204 8.40 13.78 9.97
C PRO A 204 6.97 13.23 9.85
N ALA A 205 6.05 14.05 9.35
CA ALA A 205 4.72 13.56 9.01
C ALA A 205 4.80 12.56 7.85
N GLY A 206 3.93 11.54 7.82
CA GLY A 206 3.80 10.62 6.69
C GLY A 206 4.57 9.29 6.81
N LEU A 207 5.15 8.98 7.97
CA LEU A 207 5.88 7.73 8.24
C LEU A 207 4.95 6.50 8.37
N TYR A 208 4.19 6.15 7.33
CA TYR A 208 3.22 5.04 7.32
C TYR A 208 3.53 4.01 6.23
N GLY A 209 3.10 2.76 6.45
CA GLY A 209 3.24 1.68 5.46
C GLY A 209 4.70 1.46 5.05
N ALA A 210 4.97 1.37 3.74
CA ALA A 210 6.33 1.23 3.20
C ALA A 210 7.26 2.42 3.47
N ARG A 211 6.76 3.52 4.05
CA ARG A 211 7.53 4.71 4.42
C ARG A 211 7.79 4.79 5.93
N SER A 212 7.42 3.76 6.70
CA SER A 212 7.82 3.67 8.10
C SER A 212 9.33 3.53 8.21
N ALA A 213 9.92 4.13 9.23
CA ALA A 213 11.35 4.04 9.51
C ALA A 213 11.61 3.34 10.84
N VAL A 214 12.88 3.02 11.09
CA VAL A 214 13.37 2.54 12.38
C VAL A 214 14.20 3.64 13.03
N PHE A 215 13.92 3.96 14.30
CA PHE A 215 14.67 4.94 15.07
C PHE A 215 15.30 4.30 16.30
N PHE A 216 16.61 4.38 16.41
CA PHE A 216 17.34 4.11 17.66
C PHE A 216 17.53 5.43 18.40
N VAL A 217 17.06 5.49 19.65
CA VAL A 217 17.24 6.64 20.54
C VAL A 217 18.32 6.26 21.56
N PRO A 218 19.57 6.73 21.40
CA PRO A 218 20.65 6.42 22.34
C PRO A 218 20.34 6.90 23.75
N LYS A 219 20.96 6.25 24.73
CA LYS A 219 20.82 6.62 26.13
C LYS A 219 21.30 8.05 26.36
N GLY A 220 20.47 8.87 26.99
CA GLY A 220 20.70 10.29 27.23
C GLY A 220 20.19 11.22 26.12
N THR A 221 19.73 10.68 24.98
CA THR A 221 19.12 11.48 23.91
C THR A 221 17.61 11.61 24.13
N GLU A 222 17.08 12.83 23.95
CA GLU A 222 15.63 13.08 23.98
C GLU A 222 14.94 12.33 22.83
N ARG A 223 13.90 11.55 23.15
CA ARG A 223 13.07 10.89 22.15
C ARG A 223 12.40 11.93 21.24
N PRO A 224 12.36 11.71 19.91
CA PRO A 224 11.68 12.64 19.01
C PRO A 224 10.22 12.86 19.38
N ARG A 225 9.75 14.10 19.22
CA ARG A 225 8.37 14.50 19.54
C ARG A 225 7.41 14.19 18.39
N GLY A 226 6.11 14.20 18.67
CA GLY A 226 5.07 14.06 17.65
C GLY A 226 4.69 12.61 17.33
N ASN A 227 3.97 12.41 16.23
CA ASN A 227 3.44 11.11 15.83
C ASN A 227 4.45 10.34 14.96
N PRO A 228 4.92 9.15 15.38
CA PRO A 228 5.87 8.35 14.61
C PRO A 228 5.24 7.56 13.43
N GLY A 229 3.92 7.61 13.27
CA GLY A 229 3.20 6.81 12.27
C GLY A 229 3.31 5.32 12.56
N HIS A 230 3.69 4.54 11.54
CA HIS A 230 3.98 3.10 11.66
C HIS A 230 5.47 2.81 11.92
N SER A 231 6.27 3.84 12.24
CA SER A 231 7.69 3.65 12.54
C SER A 231 7.92 2.85 13.82
N THR A 232 9.07 2.19 13.88
CA THR A 232 9.53 1.46 15.06
C THR A 232 10.57 2.28 15.80
N ILE A 233 10.43 2.40 17.11
CA ILE A 233 11.37 3.13 17.97
C ILE A 233 11.93 2.19 19.02
N TYR A 234 13.25 2.10 19.04
CA TYR A 234 14.06 1.43 20.04
C TYR A 234 14.70 2.47 20.95
N ASP A 235 14.17 2.62 22.17
CA ASP A 235 14.60 3.65 23.11
C ASP A 235 15.56 3.07 24.16
N PHE A 236 16.84 3.44 24.11
CA PHE A 236 17.85 2.94 25.05
C PHE A 236 17.77 3.58 26.44
N ASN A 237 16.95 4.62 26.64
CA ASN A 237 16.78 5.24 27.95
C ASN A 237 16.08 4.29 28.93
N ASP A 238 15.00 3.66 28.48
CA ASP A 238 14.20 2.72 29.28
C ASP A 238 14.28 1.27 28.75
N MET A 239 14.89 1.07 27.57
CA MET A 239 14.86 -0.15 26.78
C MET A 239 13.44 -0.56 26.36
N SER A 240 12.60 0.43 26.02
CA SER A 240 11.30 0.20 25.42
C SER A 240 11.39 0.08 23.90
N CYS A 241 10.54 -0.77 23.35
CA CYS A 241 10.26 -0.83 21.92
C CYS A 241 8.82 -0.36 21.72
N THR A 242 8.60 0.62 20.85
CA THR A 242 7.26 1.09 20.48
C THR A 242 7.11 1.15 18.97
N GLY A 243 5.92 0.80 18.46
CA GLY A 243 5.64 0.76 17.02
C GLY A 243 5.29 -0.64 16.51
N THR A 244 5.03 -0.74 15.21
CA THR A 244 4.53 -1.97 14.56
C THR A 244 5.55 -3.12 14.56
N GLY A 245 6.85 -2.82 14.64
CA GLY A 245 7.93 -3.81 14.66
C GLY A 245 8.24 -4.41 16.05
N CYS A 246 7.54 -4.02 17.11
CA CYS A 246 7.89 -4.34 18.51
C CYS A 246 7.19 -5.56 19.13
N MET A 247 6.48 -6.38 18.33
CA MET A 247 5.72 -7.54 18.81
C MET A 247 6.59 -8.67 19.38
#